data_AF-N6TJM7-F1
#
_entry.id   AF-N6TJM7-F1
#
_cell.length_a   1.000
_cell.length_b   1.000
_cell.length_c   1.000
_cell.angle_alpha   90.00
_cell.angle_beta   90.00
_cell.angle_gamma   90.00
#
_symmetry.space_group_name_H-M   'P 1'
#
loop_
_entity.id
_entity.type
_entity.pdbx_description
1 polymer ?
#
loop_
_entity_poly.entity_id
_entity_poly.type
_entity_poly.pdbx_seq_one_letter_code
_entity_poly.pdbx_strand_id
1 'polypeptide(L)'
;MRSQIYLCPADRKYACSWEGPSENILHHFSLEHEDLLFHNGSVDIALHVASENRLLFVDGEIYLFQTKIDHDHVNMYLRFLGPAHVASNFSYDIEVSASGMKMSKQDIELKNGFFSVGLECLRTFFGDVDLINCHLIISGDSTSIHSDDGISIYVNPPDSSDVYLGNINEDMDGALSVSNLDLHDFFSTPKDGNSPVEVIEGNDMSFNETHRATWSGTKLNGPKVRPSSLSRSQTFSSEDVQRSSIMKRQASMRSLSSISEADLNLVLQCSNCSGHLAPPIFLCAHGHNICTSCYRDTRTCSICQSDITAERNEELEGKAYNYQYSCINSKHGCPQKLPYQEINDHQINCTFCDYTCPITHCGFKGPYKPMLCHLNVIHSSVKLFQSFIAIFQKTQEVFLVNEKLGIFYCTWTQVDNRIVWKAKFCGPKSRKFFCELKFQRKNFKKPMLLSRCDDYYFKEISIPELKELKLKAKHSVLTVTR
;
A
#
# COMPACT_ATOMS: atom_id res chain seq x y z
N MET A 1 23.28 6.59 -3.94
CA MET A 1 21.88 6.94 -3.61
C MET A 1 21.16 5.67 -3.14
N ARG A 2 19.90 5.73 -2.72
CA ARG A 2 19.02 4.54 -2.69
C ARG A 2 18.15 4.62 -3.93
N SER A 3 18.27 3.68 -4.86
CA SER A 3 17.45 3.66 -6.06
C SER A 3 15.96 3.53 -5.71
N GLN A 4 15.13 4.32 -6.37
CA GLN A 4 13.68 4.36 -6.14
C GLN A 4 13.04 3.09 -6.72
N ILE A 5 12.24 2.39 -5.92
CA ILE A 5 11.53 1.17 -6.33
C ILE A 5 10.15 1.57 -6.87
N TYR A 6 9.85 1.10 -8.07
CA TYR A 6 8.61 1.26 -8.81
C TYR A 6 7.84 -0.06 -8.79
N LEU A 7 6.51 0.01 -8.73
CA LEU A 7 5.63 -1.14 -8.97
C LEU A 7 5.38 -1.27 -10.48
N CYS A 8 5.06 -2.48 -10.94
CA CYS A 8 4.60 -2.68 -12.32
C CYS A 8 3.36 -1.80 -12.63
N PRO A 9 3.40 -0.96 -13.70
CA PRO A 9 2.25 -0.15 -14.11
C PRO A 9 1.21 -0.91 -14.95
N ALA A 10 1.40 -2.19 -15.28
CA ALA A 10 0.40 -2.99 -15.99
C ALA A 10 -0.91 -3.04 -15.19
N ASP A 11 -2.04 -3.15 -15.88
CA ASP A 11 -3.33 -3.08 -15.20
C ASP A 11 -3.58 -4.30 -14.31
N ARG A 12 -4.35 -4.11 -13.23
CA ARG A 12 -4.53 -5.14 -12.18
C ARG A 12 -5.09 -6.47 -12.67
N LYS A 13 -5.68 -6.51 -13.87
CA LYS A 13 -6.13 -7.74 -14.58
C LYS A 13 -4.99 -8.73 -14.88
N TYR A 14 -3.74 -8.25 -15.00
CA TYR A 14 -2.56 -9.07 -15.26
C TYR A 14 -1.94 -9.69 -13.99
N ALA A 15 -2.45 -9.36 -12.80
CA ALA A 15 -2.02 -9.90 -11.50
C ALA A 15 -0.50 -9.80 -11.19
N CYS A 16 0.23 -8.93 -11.89
CA CYS A 16 1.67 -8.80 -11.76
C CYS A 16 2.10 -8.33 -10.36
N SER A 17 3.17 -8.95 -9.85
CA SER A 17 3.77 -8.69 -8.54
C SER A 17 5.17 -8.05 -8.61
N TRP A 18 5.63 -7.66 -9.80
CA TRP A 18 6.96 -7.08 -9.99
C TRP A 18 7.08 -5.70 -9.31
N GLU A 19 8.17 -5.55 -8.57
CA GLU A 19 8.69 -4.28 -8.08
C GLU A 19 10.21 -4.21 -8.34
N GLY A 20 10.71 -3.04 -8.75
CA GLY A 20 12.11 -2.86 -9.10
C GLY A 20 12.47 -1.41 -9.46
N PRO A 21 13.75 -1.09 -9.67
CA PRO A 21 14.16 0.25 -10.09
C PRO A 21 13.70 0.56 -11.52
N SER A 22 13.56 1.83 -11.86
CA SER A 22 13.05 2.32 -13.16
C SER A 22 13.84 1.75 -14.34
N GLU A 23 15.17 1.63 -14.23
CA GLU A 23 16.06 1.00 -15.22
C GLU A 23 15.61 -0.42 -15.66
N ASN A 24 14.93 -1.17 -14.79
CA ASN A 24 14.51 -2.55 -15.04
C ASN A 24 13.05 -2.66 -15.52
N ILE A 25 12.29 -1.55 -15.60
CA ILE A 25 10.85 -1.59 -15.94
C ILE A 25 10.61 -2.06 -17.39
N LEU A 26 11.47 -1.64 -18.33
CA LEU A 26 11.45 -2.09 -19.72
C LEU A 26 11.77 -3.58 -19.85
N HIS A 27 12.77 -4.05 -19.10
CA HIS A 27 13.17 -5.45 -19.12
C HIS A 27 12.05 -6.34 -18.57
N HIS A 28 11.41 -5.93 -17.48
CA HIS A 28 10.22 -6.61 -16.95
C HIS A 28 9.08 -6.67 -17.98
N PHE A 29 8.74 -5.54 -18.62
CA PHE A 29 7.69 -5.53 -19.64
C PHE A 29 8.03 -6.43 -20.83
N SER A 30 9.28 -6.44 -21.29
CA SER A 30 9.74 -7.31 -22.39
C SER A 30 9.73 -8.82 -22.08
N LEU A 31 9.40 -9.23 -20.84
CA LEU A 31 9.33 -10.64 -20.43
C LEU A 31 7.92 -11.07 -20.00
N GLU A 32 7.20 -10.22 -19.27
CA GLU A 32 5.92 -10.57 -18.64
C GLU A 32 4.71 -9.89 -19.33
N HIS A 33 4.94 -8.79 -20.07
CA HIS A 33 3.92 -7.88 -20.61
C HIS A 33 4.29 -7.35 -22.01
N GLU A 34 4.79 -8.23 -22.88
CA GLU A 34 5.21 -7.86 -24.25
C GLU A 34 4.04 -7.28 -25.07
N ASP A 35 2.81 -7.75 -24.80
CA ASP A 35 1.55 -7.23 -25.36
C ASP A 35 1.24 -5.78 -24.96
N LEU A 36 1.88 -5.26 -23.91
CA LEU A 36 1.72 -3.91 -23.40
C LEU A 36 2.91 -2.99 -23.69
N LEU A 37 3.95 -3.47 -24.40
CA LEU A 37 5.19 -2.72 -24.66
C LEU A 37 5.25 -2.22 -26.11
N PHE A 38 5.26 -0.90 -26.30
CA PHE A 38 5.17 -0.26 -27.61
C PHE A 38 6.41 0.62 -27.90
N HIS A 39 6.99 0.48 -29.09
CA HIS A 39 8.31 1.05 -29.45
C HIS A 39 8.28 2.17 -30.51
N ASN A 40 7.09 2.59 -30.96
CA ASN A 40 6.92 3.43 -32.15
C ASN A 40 5.88 4.56 -31.98
N GLY A 41 5.43 4.84 -30.75
CA GLY A 41 4.40 5.87 -30.48
C GLY A 41 2.98 5.51 -30.93
N SER A 42 2.78 4.44 -31.69
CA SER A 42 1.48 4.01 -32.24
C SER A 42 0.92 2.87 -31.39
N VAL A 43 -0.33 3.03 -30.95
CA VAL A 43 -1.00 2.14 -30.00
C VAL A 43 -2.40 1.81 -30.51
N ASP A 44 -2.72 0.52 -30.63
CA ASP A 44 -4.08 0.08 -30.88
C ASP A 44 -4.89 0.02 -29.58
N ILE A 45 -6.07 0.65 -29.60
CA ILE A 45 -6.98 0.80 -28.47
C ILE A 45 -8.27 0.04 -28.79
N ALA A 46 -8.51 -1.04 -28.04
CA ALA A 46 -9.75 -1.83 -28.14
C ALA A 46 -10.90 -1.13 -27.41
N LEU A 47 -11.96 -0.75 -28.13
CA LEU A 47 -13.07 0.03 -27.58
C LEU A 47 -13.97 -0.75 -26.61
N HIS A 48 -13.82 -2.07 -26.54
CA HIS A 48 -14.47 -2.93 -25.54
C HIS A 48 -13.68 -3.08 -24.23
N VAL A 49 -12.48 -2.48 -24.12
CA VAL A 49 -11.60 -2.60 -22.94
C VAL A 49 -11.70 -1.36 -22.05
N ALA A 50 -12.43 -1.47 -20.95
CA ALA A 50 -12.73 -0.35 -20.04
C ALA A 50 -11.49 0.35 -19.46
N SER A 51 -10.40 -0.37 -19.20
CA SER A 51 -9.08 0.25 -18.98
C SER A 51 -7.92 -0.62 -19.46
N GLU A 52 -6.85 0.06 -19.88
CA GLU A 52 -5.58 -0.58 -20.20
C GLU A 52 -4.40 0.38 -20.01
N ASN A 53 -3.36 -0.09 -19.33
CA ASN A 53 -2.09 0.61 -19.16
C ASN A 53 -1.05 -0.03 -20.08
N ARG A 54 -0.36 0.78 -20.88
CA ARG A 54 0.69 0.35 -21.80
C ARG A 54 1.96 1.15 -21.52
N LEU A 55 3.11 0.53 -21.75
CA LEU A 55 4.42 1.15 -21.62
C LEU A 55 4.94 1.50 -23.01
N LEU A 56 5.31 2.75 -23.19
CA LEU A 56 5.92 3.26 -24.43
C LEU A 56 7.39 3.52 -24.19
N PHE A 57 8.22 3.04 -25.11
CA PHE A 57 9.63 3.40 -25.21
C PHE A 57 9.86 4.13 -26.52
N VAL A 58 10.00 5.46 -26.43
CA VAL A 58 10.07 6.37 -27.60
C VAL A 58 11.25 7.32 -27.38
N ASP A 59 12.12 7.40 -28.39
CA ASP A 59 13.32 8.27 -28.43
C ASP A 59 14.25 8.16 -27.21
N GLY A 60 14.32 6.96 -26.62
CA GLY A 60 15.14 6.64 -25.44
C GLY A 60 14.42 6.78 -24.11
N GLU A 61 13.21 7.33 -24.10
CA GLU A 61 12.45 7.69 -22.91
C GLU A 61 11.24 6.80 -22.67
N ILE A 62 10.81 6.71 -21.41
CA ILE A 62 9.75 5.81 -20.95
C ILE A 62 8.48 6.61 -20.60
N TYR A 63 7.36 6.23 -21.21
CA TYR A 63 6.06 6.84 -20.94
C TYR A 63 5.02 5.76 -20.59
N LEU A 64 4.21 6.04 -19.57
CA LEU A 64 3.00 5.29 -19.27
C LEU A 64 1.83 5.90 -20.05
N PHE A 65 1.23 5.12 -20.94
CA PHE A 65 -0.01 5.49 -21.63
C PHE A 65 -1.17 4.71 -21.01
N GLN A 66 -2.20 5.42 -20.56
CA GLN A 66 -3.38 4.82 -19.94
C GLN A 66 -4.61 5.17 -20.76
N THR A 67 -5.35 4.16 -21.21
CA THR A 67 -6.66 4.33 -21.83
C THR A 67 -7.75 3.97 -20.83
N LYS A 68 -8.77 4.82 -20.69
CA LYS A 68 -9.95 4.57 -19.86
C LYS A 68 -11.20 4.94 -20.64
N ILE A 69 -12.11 3.99 -20.77
CA ILE A 69 -13.38 4.19 -21.46
C ILE A 69 -14.47 4.34 -20.38
N ASP A 70 -15.15 5.48 -20.37
CA ASP A 70 -16.32 5.71 -19.53
C ASP A 70 -17.61 5.34 -20.29
N HIS A 71 -18.76 5.91 -19.91
CA HIS A 71 -20.02 5.59 -20.59
C HIS A 71 -20.07 6.12 -22.03
N ASP A 72 -19.43 7.26 -22.31
CA ASP A 72 -19.56 7.99 -23.57
C ASP A 72 -18.22 8.39 -24.20
N HIS A 73 -17.09 8.29 -23.49
CA HIS A 73 -15.78 8.76 -23.97
C HIS A 73 -14.63 7.75 -23.80
N VAL A 74 -13.70 7.78 -24.76
CA VAL A 74 -12.34 7.22 -24.64
C VAL A 74 -11.41 8.31 -24.13
N ASN A 75 -10.84 8.12 -22.94
CA ASN A 75 -9.91 9.07 -22.31
C ASN A 75 -8.49 8.50 -22.33
N MET A 76 -7.54 9.31 -22.82
CA MET A 76 -6.17 8.93 -23.14
C MET A 76 -5.18 9.81 -22.37
N TYR A 77 -4.48 9.20 -21.41
CA TYR A 77 -3.53 9.86 -20.52
C TYR A 77 -2.11 9.42 -20.88
N LEU A 78 -1.19 10.37 -21.11
CA LEU A 78 0.25 10.08 -21.20
C LEU A 78 0.98 10.62 -19.97
N ARG A 79 1.94 9.86 -19.44
CA ARG A 79 2.77 10.26 -18.31
C ARG A 79 4.22 9.81 -18.51
N PHE A 80 5.16 10.76 -18.53
CA PHE A 80 6.59 10.48 -18.48
C PHE A 80 6.99 9.77 -17.17
N LEU A 81 7.84 8.75 -17.25
CA LEU A 81 8.32 7.96 -16.11
C LEU A 81 9.79 8.27 -15.74
N GLY A 82 10.06 9.54 -15.46
CA GLY A 82 11.38 10.01 -15.00
C GLY A 82 11.28 11.27 -14.11
N PRO A 83 12.38 12.02 -13.93
CA PRO A 83 12.40 13.22 -13.10
C PRO A 83 11.45 14.31 -13.61
N ALA A 84 10.72 14.99 -12.73
CA ALA A 84 9.72 15.98 -13.15
C ALA A 84 10.32 17.22 -13.85
N HIS A 85 11.59 17.52 -13.60
CA HIS A 85 12.34 18.59 -14.29
C HIS A 85 12.75 18.23 -15.73
N VAL A 86 12.72 16.94 -16.09
CA VAL A 86 12.82 16.47 -17.48
C VAL A 86 11.43 16.41 -18.10
N ALA A 87 10.42 15.98 -17.33
CA ALA A 87 9.02 15.96 -17.76
C ALA A 87 8.49 17.31 -18.28
N SER A 88 8.97 18.42 -17.71
CA SER A 88 8.62 19.79 -18.15
C SER A 88 9.16 20.16 -19.54
N ASN A 89 10.11 19.40 -20.08
CA ASN A 89 10.72 19.66 -21.38
C ASN A 89 10.01 18.91 -22.52
N PHE A 90 9.08 18.00 -22.18
CA PHE A 90 8.31 17.22 -23.14
C PHE A 90 6.88 17.72 -23.28
N SER A 91 6.49 17.93 -24.53
CA SER A 91 5.10 18.06 -24.95
C SER A 91 4.64 16.82 -25.70
N TYR A 92 3.32 16.60 -25.76
CA TYR A 92 2.75 15.54 -26.60
C TYR A 92 1.39 15.94 -27.19
N ASP A 93 1.08 15.31 -28.30
CA ASP A 93 -0.16 15.46 -29.09
C ASP A 93 -0.58 14.06 -29.61
N ILE A 94 -1.79 13.89 -30.12
CA ILE A 94 -2.27 12.62 -30.68
C ILE A 94 -2.91 12.77 -32.06
N GLU A 95 -2.81 11.70 -32.84
CA GLU A 95 -3.65 11.45 -34.01
C GLU A 95 -4.43 10.16 -33.80
N VAL A 96 -5.76 10.23 -33.94
CA VAL A 96 -6.66 9.06 -33.87
C VAL A 96 -7.07 8.65 -35.28
N SER A 97 -7.00 7.35 -35.56
CA SER A 97 -7.25 6.79 -36.88
C SER A 97 -7.86 5.39 -36.81
N ALA A 98 -8.70 5.04 -37.77
CA ALA A 98 -9.21 3.69 -37.97
C ALA A 98 -9.60 3.51 -39.45
N SER A 99 -9.62 2.27 -39.94
CA SER A 99 -10.00 1.92 -41.33
C SER A 99 -9.24 2.71 -42.42
N GLY A 100 -8.02 3.18 -42.13
CA GLY A 100 -7.21 4.00 -43.03
C GLY A 100 -7.54 5.50 -43.06
N MET A 101 -8.55 5.95 -42.31
CA MET A 101 -8.92 7.36 -42.16
C MET A 101 -8.33 7.95 -40.88
N LYS A 102 -8.09 9.28 -40.86
CA LYS A 102 -7.67 10.03 -39.67
C LYS A 102 -8.77 11.02 -39.26
N MET A 103 -9.01 11.15 -37.96
CA MET A 103 -9.99 12.09 -37.39
C MET A 103 -9.45 13.52 -37.37
N SER A 104 -10.32 14.55 -37.29
CA SER A 104 -9.84 15.93 -37.11
C SER A 104 -9.35 16.16 -35.68
N LYS A 105 -8.34 17.02 -35.50
CA LYS A 105 -7.95 17.48 -34.16
C LYS A 105 -9.01 18.34 -33.47
N GLN A 106 -10.01 18.81 -34.21
CA GLN A 106 -11.17 19.50 -33.65
C GLN A 106 -12.14 18.54 -32.93
N ASP A 107 -12.09 17.24 -33.27
CA ASP A 107 -12.93 16.18 -32.68
C ASP A 107 -12.27 15.50 -31.46
N ILE A 108 -11.12 16.03 -31.00
CA ILE A 108 -10.33 15.49 -29.88
C ILE A 108 -10.25 16.55 -28.76
N GLU A 109 -10.89 16.29 -27.62
CA GLU A 109 -11.04 17.25 -26.53
C GLU A 109 -9.90 17.18 -25.50
N LEU A 110 -9.21 18.30 -25.27
CA LEU A 110 -8.03 18.38 -24.39
C LEU A 110 -8.39 18.67 -22.90
N LYS A 111 -9.08 17.76 -22.23
CA LYS A 111 -9.56 17.92 -20.82
C LYS A 111 -8.45 17.71 -19.78
N ASN A 112 -8.28 18.63 -18.82
CA ASN A 112 -7.55 18.59 -17.52
C ASN A 112 -6.30 17.69 -17.28
N GLY A 113 -5.62 17.19 -18.30
CA GLY A 113 -4.45 16.32 -18.19
C GLY A 113 -4.30 15.32 -19.36
N PHE A 114 -5.37 15.14 -20.13
CA PHE A 114 -5.57 14.04 -21.07
C PHE A 114 -6.27 14.50 -22.36
N PHE A 115 -6.35 13.60 -23.33
CA PHE A 115 -7.23 13.72 -24.49
C PHE A 115 -8.49 12.88 -24.27
N SER A 116 -9.63 13.33 -24.79
CA SER A 116 -10.94 12.70 -24.62
C SER A 116 -11.67 12.71 -25.97
N VAL A 117 -12.22 11.57 -26.38
CA VAL A 117 -12.95 11.44 -27.65
C VAL A 117 -14.28 10.72 -27.40
N GLY A 118 -15.38 11.28 -27.89
CA GLY A 118 -16.70 10.68 -27.75
C GLY A 118 -16.87 9.40 -28.59
N LEU A 119 -17.43 8.35 -27.99
CA LEU A 119 -17.72 7.07 -28.64
C LEU A 119 -18.73 7.22 -29.80
N GLU A 120 -19.70 8.14 -29.67
CA GLU A 120 -20.64 8.47 -30.76
C GLU A 120 -19.94 9.19 -31.92
N CYS A 121 -18.93 10.03 -31.63
CA CYS A 121 -18.11 10.66 -32.68
C CYS A 121 -17.28 9.62 -33.43
N LEU A 122 -16.62 8.69 -32.71
CA LEU A 122 -15.90 7.56 -33.31
C LEU A 122 -16.81 6.70 -34.21
N ARG A 123 -18.00 6.32 -33.72
CA ARG A 123 -18.97 5.55 -34.53
C ARG A 123 -19.48 6.32 -35.75
N THR A 124 -19.65 7.64 -35.63
CA THR A 124 -20.09 8.50 -36.73
C THR A 124 -19.02 8.68 -37.80
N PHE A 125 -17.75 8.80 -37.41
CA PHE A 125 -16.63 9.09 -38.31
C PHE A 125 -16.00 7.82 -38.93
N PHE A 126 -15.90 6.72 -38.17
CA PHE A 126 -15.25 5.48 -38.60
C PHE A 126 -16.22 4.31 -38.87
N GLY A 127 -17.50 4.46 -38.52
CA GLY A 127 -18.45 3.35 -38.49
C GLY A 127 -18.33 2.50 -37.22
N ASP A 128 -18.96 1.33 -37.21
CA ASP A 128 -18.93 0.43 -36.06
C ASP A 128 -17.58 -0.31 -36.02
N VAL A 129 -16.64 0.19 -35.20
CA VAL A 129 -15.26 -0.31 -35.09
C VAL A 129 -14.93 -0.73 -33.65
N ASP A 130 -14.36 -1.93 -33.49
CA ASP A 130 -13.88 -2.43 -32.19
C ASP A 130 -12.50 -1.91 -31.78
N LEU A 131 -11.75 -1.32 -32.73
CA LEU A 131 -10.34 -0.96 -32.59
C LEU A 131 -10.05 0.39 -33.25
N ILE A 132 -9.33 1.26 -32.55
CA ILE A 132 -8.79 2.51 -33.11
C ILE A 132 -7.27 2.56 -32.87
N ASN A 133 -6.51 3.10 -33.83
CA ASN A 133 -5.09 3.37 -33.66
C ASN A 133 -4.88 4.81 -33.20
N CYS A 134 -4.19 4.98 -32.08
CA CYS A 134 -3.74 6.27 -31.55
C CYS A 134 -2.24 6.41 -31.75
N HIS A 135 -1.81 7.40 -32.53
CA HIS A 135 -0.41 7.74 -32.74
C HIS A 135 -0.03 8.97 -31.90
N LEU A 136 0.83 8.77 -30.90
CA LEU A 136 1.37 9.82 -30.04
C LEU A 136 2.52 10.55 -30.74
N ILE A 137 2.44 11.87 -30.75
CA ILE A 137 3.47 12.78 -31.30
C ILE A 137 4.10 13.51 -30.11
N ILE A 138 5.27 13.06 -29.68
CA ILE A 138 6.03 13.65 -28.56
C ILE A 138 7.01 14.69 -29.13
N SER A 139 7.32 15.75 -28.40
CA SER A 139 8.28 16.79 -28.81
C SER A 139 8.97 17.46 -27.61
N GLY A 140 10.30 17.38 -27.56
CA GLY A 140 11.18 17.98 -26.54
C GLY A 140 12.64 17.57 -26.74
N ASP A 141 13.59 18.33 -26.22
CA ASP A 141 15.04 18.07 -26.36
C ASP A 141 15.60 17.21 -25.21
N SER A 142 16.03 15.99 -25.51
CA SER A 142 16.70 15.07 -24.56
C SER A 142 18.21 15.34 -24.45
N THR A 143 18.59 16.54 -23.99
CA THR A 143 20.01 16.99 -23.95
C THR A 143 20.54 17.38 -22.55
N SER A 144 20.37 16.52 -21.54
CA SER A 144 21.20 16.60 -20.32
C SER A 144 21.55 15.27 -19.66
N ILE A 145 22.81 15.19 -19.24
CA ILE A 145 23.52 14.10 -18.57
C ILE A 145 22.76 13.58 -17.34
N HIS A 146 22.79 12.25 -17.11
CA HIS A 146 22.18 11.60 -15.95
C HIS A 146 22.61 12.20 -14.59
N SER A 147 21.65 12.73 -13.84
CA SER A 147 21.71 12.85 -12.37
C SER A 147 20.51 12.15 -11.73
N ASP A 148 20.79 11.22 -10.82
CA ASP A 148 19.82 10.35 -10.14
C ASP A 148 19.03 11.10 -9.05
N ASP A 149 17.98 11.83 -9.46
CA ASP A 149 16.99 12.45 -8.56
C ASP A 149 15.56 12.36 -9.14
N GLY A 150 14.95 11.18 -9.00
CA GLY A 150 13.51 10.96 -9.22
C GLY A 150 12.67 11.51 -8.06
N ILE A 151 11.46 12.01 -8.35
CA ILE A 151 10.61 12.65 -7.33
C ILE A 151 9.74 11.65 -6.56
N SER A 152 9.58 11.94 -5.27
CA SER A 152 8.93 11.08 -4.28
C SER A 152 7.41 11.25 -4.21
N ILE A 153 6.72 10.20 -3.74
CA ILE A 153 5.30 10.26 -3.37
C ILE A 153 5.23 10.39 -1.84
N TYR A 154 5.20 11.63 -1.35
CA TYR A 154 4.83 11.93 0.05
C TYR A 154 3.48 12.64 0.08
N VAL A 155 2.60 12.17 0.97
CA VAL A 155 1.36 12.85 1.35
C VAL A 155 1.42 13.06 2.85
N ASN A 156 1.49 14.32 3.29
CA ASN A 156 1.39 14.70 4.70
C ASN A 156 -0.03 15.19 5.04
N PRO A 157 -0.44 15.17 6.32
CA PRO A 157 -1.81 15.50 6.72
C PRO A 157 -2.09 17.01 6.68
N PRO A 158 -3.37 17.43 6.67
CA PRO A 158 -3.75 18.81 6.92
C PRO A 158 -3.70 19.09 8.43
N ASP A 159 -2.66 19.80 8.88
CA ASP A 159 -2.64 20.36 10.24
C ASP A 159 -3.47 21.65 10.33
N SER A 160 -4.00 21.90 11.52
CA SER A 160 -4.86 23.05 11.79
C SER A 160 -4.04 24.30 12.12
N SER A 161 -4.18 25.33 11.26
CA SER A 161 -4.02 26.76 11.57
C SER A 161 -2.76 27.18 12.35
N ASP A 162 -1.82 27.81 11.62
CA ASP A 162 -1.01 28.90 12.19
C ASP A 162 -1.40 30.22 11.53
N VAL A 163 -1.40 31.29 12.33
CA VAL A 163 -1.82 32.64 11.92
C VAL A 163 -0.59 33.49 11.62
N TYR A 164 -0.58 34.15 10.45
CA TYR A 164 0.43 35.16 10.14
C TYR A 164 0.29 36.39 11.05
N LEU A 165 1.39 36.80 11.68
CA LEU A 165 1.57 38.17 12.18
C LEU A 165 2.96 38.68 11.79
N GLY A 166 2.98 39.87 11.18
CA GLY A 166 4.14 40.74 11.09
C GLY A 166 3.84 42.05 11.84
N ASN A 167 4.83 42.57 12.56
CA ASN A 167 4.71 43.70 13.49
C ASN A 167 4.30 45.02 12.82
N ILE A 168 3.56 45.90 13.53
CA ILE A 168 3.87 47.32 13.85
C ILE A 168 3.30 47.62 15.27
N ASN A 169 3.66 48.76 15.91
CA ASN A 169 3.57 49.06 17.35
C ASN A 169 2.32 49.86 17.85
N GLU A 170 2.13 49.81 19.18
CA GLU A 170 1.81 50.90 20.15
C GLU A 170 0.35 51.35 20.52
N ASP A 171 0.01 51.07 21.80
CA ASP A 171 -0.58 51.94 22.86
C ASP A 171 -2.11 52.15 23.15
N MET A 172 -2.48 51.79 24.41
CA MET A 172 -3.32 52.49 25.42
C MET A 172 -4.85 52.76 25.20
N ASP A 173 -5.74 52.83 26.22
CA ASP A 173 -5.67 52.58 27.69
C ASP A 173 -7.05 52.20 28.32
N GLY A 174 -7.04 51.61 29.54
CA GLY A 174 -8.09 51.68 30.58
C GLY A 174 -9.44 50.94 30.42
N ALA A 175 -10.17 50.58 31.50
CA ALA A 175 -9.81 50.47 32.93
C ALA A 175 -10.88 49.66 33.73
N LEU A 176 -10.50 49.20 34.94
CA LEU A 176 -11.30 48.49 35.98
C LEU A 176 -11.56 46.98 35.73
N SER A 177 -11.63 46.08 36.74
CA SER A 177 -11.22 46.17 38.16
C SER A 177 -11.27 44.81 38.89
N VAL A 178 -10.28 44.53 39.77
CA VAL A 178 -10.36 43.86 41.10
C VAL A 178 -11.00 42.45 41.17
N SER A 179 -10.30 41.36 41.54
CA SER A 179 -9.59 41.19 42.84
C SER A 179 -8.51 40.07 42.91
N ASN A 180 -7.36 40.42 43.51
CA ASN A 180 -6.40 39.67 44.36
C ASN A 180 -6.19 38.14 44.23
N LEU A 181 -4.98 37.69 43.81
CA LEU A 181 -3.90 37.12 44.68
C LEU A 181 -2.71 36.53 43.90
N ASP A 182 -1.51 36.65 44.49
CA ASP A 182 -0.14 36.44 43.99
C ASP A 182 0.24 34.96 43.65
N LEU A 183 1.38 34.59 43.01
CA LEU A 183 2.68 35.24 42.72
C LEU A 183 3.19 34.90 41.28
N HIS A 184 4.04 35.77 40.70
CA HIS A 184 5.21 35.56 39.80
C HIS A 184 5.28 34.30 38.90
N ASP A 185 5.64 34.31 37.61
CA ASP A 185 6.18 35.32 36.65
C ASP A 185 6.19 34.66 35.21
N PHE A 186 6.51 35.25 34.05
CA PHE A 186 7.09 36.56 33.66
C PHE A 186 6.52 37.04 32.28
N PHE A 187 6.66 38.35 32.02
CA PHE A 187 6.41 39.23 30.84
C PHE A 187 6.62 38.71 29.39
N SER A 188 6.07 39.29 28.29
CA SER A 188 4.92 40.21 28.02
C SER A 188 4.73 40.51 26.50
N THR A 189 3.54 40.97 26.05
CA THR A 189 3.26 41.53 24.69
C THR A 189 2.11 42.59 24.66
N PRO A 190 2.15 43.62 23.78
CA PRO A 190 0.97 44.34 23.22
C PRO A 190 1.06 44.59 21.66
N LYS A 191 0.04 44.78 20.79
CA LYS A 191 -1.25 45.57 20.73
C LYS A 191 -1.07 47.05 20.27
N ASP A 192 -1.92 47.75 19.48
CA ASP A 192 -3.10 47.48 18.57
C ASP A 192 -2.94 48.35 17.25
N GLY A 193 -3.87 49.00 16.49
CA GLY A 193 -5.35 49.11 16.37
C GLY A 193 -5.90 50.12 15.29
N ASN A 194 -7.19 49.98 14.89
CA ASN A 194 -8.18 50.97 14.29
C ASN A 194 -8.07 51.69 12.89
N SER A 195 -8.96 51.27 11.94
CA SER A 195 -10.02 52.04 11.20
C SER A 195 -9.75 53.26 10.26
N PRO A 196 -10.67 53.65 9.31
CA PRO A 196 -11.89 52.97 8.79
C PRO A 196 -12.20 53.10 7.25
N VAL A 197 -13.30 52.41 6.79
CA VAL A 197 -14.15 52.61 5.57
C VAL A 197 -13.52 52.62 4.14
N GLU A 198 -13.85 51.60 3.32
CA GLU A 198 -14.68 51.77 2.09
C GLU A 198 -15.30 50.42 1.62
N VAL A 199 -16.16 50.43 0.59
CA VAL A 199 -17.06 49.32 0.19
C VAL A 199 -16.96 49.03 -1.32
N ILE A 200 -16.99 47.75 -1.72
CA ILE A 200 -17.52 47.26 -3.03
C ILE A 200 -17.76 45.73 -2.99
N GLU A 201 -18.54 45.23 -3.95
CA GLU A 201 -19.17 43.90 -4.01
C GLU A 201 -18.28 42.82 -4.67
N GLY A 202 -18.62 41.53 -4.50
CA GLY A 202 -18.00 40.42 -5.26
C GLY A 202 -18.37 39.02 -4.74
N ASN A 203 -18.61 38.07 -5.64
CA ASN A 203 -19.16 36.74 -5.33
C ASN A 203 -18.18 35.57 -5.55
N ASP A 204 -18.49 34.46 -4.88
CA ASP A 204 -18.27 33.06 -5.29
C ASP A 204 -16.90 32.36 -5.18
N MET A 205 -16.99 31.02 -5.21
CA MET A 205 -15.94 30.05 -4.87
C MET A 205 -15.16 29.54 -6.09
N SER A 206 -13.91 29.11 -5.88
CA SER A 206 -13.18 28.24 -6.80
C SER A 206 -12.32 27.20 -6.08
N PHE A 207 -11.99 26.11 -6.79
CA PHE A 207 -11.10 25.03 -6.34
C PHE A 207 -9.70 25.22 -6.95
N ASN A 208 -8.64 24.86 -6.21
CA ASN A 208 -7.27 24.88 -6.72
C ASN A 208 -6.79 23.52 -7.27
N GLU A 209 -5.74 23.58 -8.08
CA GLU A 209 -5.38 22.61 -9.12
C GLU A 209 -4.17 21.71 -8.76
N THR A 210 -3.89 20.68 -9.57
CA THR A 210 -2.57 20.02 -9.63
C THR A 210 -2.13 19.65 -11.04
N HIS A 211 -1.27 20.50 -11.62
CA HIS A 211 -0.19 20.24 -12.59
C HIS A 211 -0.47 19.39 -13.87
N ARG A 212 -0.38 20.06 -15.03
CA ARG A 212 -0.42 19.51 -16.40
C ARG A 212 0.79 20.04 -17.21
N ALA A 213 1.34 19.25 -18.13
CA ALA A 213 2.42 19.67 -19.04
C ALA A 213 1.90 20.48 -20.25
N THR A 214 2.77 21.27 -20.88
CA THR A 214 2.44 22.26 -21.93
C THR A 214 3.16 22.00 -23.27
N TRP A 215 2.84 22.75 -24.32
CA TRP A 215 3.11 22.40 -25.72
C TRP A 215 4.01 23.37 -26.51
N SER A 216 4.91 22.84 -27.33
CA SER A 216 5.61 23.51 -28.44
C SER A 216 6.21 22.47 -29.41
N GLY A 217 6.35 22.76 -30.71
CA GLY A 217 6.70 21.73 -31.70
C GLY A 217 7.61 22.15 -32.87
N THR A 218 7.79 21.20 -33.81
CA THR A 218 8.44 21.31 -35.14
C THR A 218 9.98 21.51 -35.22
N LYS A 219 10.78 20.43 -35.39
CA LYS A 219 11.26 19.91 -36.73
C LYS A 219 12.45 18.91 -36.69
N LEU A 220 12.20 17.73 -37.29
CA LEU A 220 13.00 17.03 -38.33
C LEU A 220 14.46 16.52 -38.09
N ASN A 221 14.60 15.22 -38.47
CA ASN A 221 15.73 14.55 -39.17
C ASN A 221 16.82 13.79 -38.39
N GLY A 222 16.79 12.45 -38.53
CA GLY A 222 17.99 11.68 -38.93
C GLY A 222 18.33 10.44 -38.09
N PRO A 223 18.52 9.24 -38.69
CA PRO A 223 18.74 7.99 -37.93
C PRO A 223 20.12 7.34 -38.13
N LYS A 224 20.57 6.47 -37.18
CA LYS A 224 20.90 5.03 -37.44
C LYS A 224 21.60 4.22 -36.32
N VAL A 225 21.26 2.92 -36.30
CA VAL A 225 22.14 1.72 -36.06
C VAL A 225 22.52 1.30 -34.62
N ARG A 226 21.71 0.34 -34.10
CA ARG A 226 22.00 -1.06 -33.69
C ARG A 226 23.12 -1.43 -32.66
N PRO A 227 23.01 -2.59 -31.98
CA PRO A 227 23.51 -2.73 -30.61
C PRO A 227 24.55 -3.83 -30.34
N SER A 228 25.14 -3.78 -29.14
CA SER A 228 25.82 -4.86 -28.41
C SER A 228 25.85 -4.50 -26.91
N SER A 229 25.93 -5.39 -25.92
CA SER A 229 25.59 -6.83 -25.79
C SER A 229 25.85 -7.26 -24.33
N LEU A 230 25.07 -8.20 -23.78
CA LEU A 230 25.42 -9.06 -22.63
C LEU A 230 25.80 -8.40 -21.28
N SER A 231 24.92 -8.53 -20.28
CA SER A 231 25.11 -9.36 -19.05
C SER A 231 24.16 -8.90 -17.91
N ARG A 232 23.21 -9.73 -17.49
CA ARG A 232 23.30 -10.85 -16.51
C ARG A 232 23.23 -10.36 -15.05
N SER A 233 22.05 -9.98 -14.57
CA SER A 233 21.06 -10.87 -13.89
C SER A 233 21.36 -11.18 -12.42
N GLN A 234 20.31 -11.12 -11.59
CA GLN A 234 20.09 -12.12 -10.54
C GLN A 234 18.61 -12.18 -10.09
N THR A 235 17.96 -13.28 -10.44
CA THR A 235 16.69 -13.76 -9.86
C THR A 235 16.94 -15.13 -9.25
N PHE A 236 16.24 -15.47 -8.17
CA PHE A 236 16.36 -16.78 -7.51
C PHE A 236 15.90 -17.90 -8.45
N SER A 237 16.69 -18.98 -8.56
CA SER A 237 16.41 -20.08 -9.47
C SER A 237 15.88 -21.33 -8.74
N SER A 238 15.41 -22.32 -9.49
CA SER A 238 15.07 -23.65 -8.98
C SER A 238 16.22 -24.30 -8.20
N GLU A 239 17.47 -23.92 -8.51
CA GLU A 239 18.68 -24.42 -7.86
C GLU A 239 18.80 -23.95 -6.40
N ASP A 240 18.20 -22.81 -6.03
CA ASP A 240 18.25 -22.30 -4.65
C ASP A 240 17.29 -23.07 -3.72
N VAL A 241 16.16 -23.56 -4.25
CA VAL A 241 15.30 -24.52 -3.54
C VAL A 241 16.02 -25.86 -3.34
N GLN A 242 16.74 -26.33 -4.37
CA GLN A 242 17.61 -27.50 -4.24
C GLN A 242 18.79 -27.25 -3.28
N ARG A 243 19.41 -26.07 -3.26
CA ARG A 243 20.43 -25.70 -2.25
C ARG A 243 19.88 -25.80 -0.84
N SER A 244 18.67 -25.30 -0.58
CA SER A 244 18.08 -25.35 0.77
C SER A 244 17.91 -26.78 1.29
N SER A 245 17.53 -27.72 0.42
CA SER A 245 17.35 -29.13 0.75
C SER A 245 18.66 -29.92 0.77
N ILE A 246 19.63 -29.57 -0.09
CA ILE A 246 21.01 -30.10 -0.05
C ILE A 246 21.72 -29.64 1.23
N MET A 247 21.58 -28.38 1.65
CA MET A 247 22.14 -27.87 2.90
C MET A 247 21.50 -28.55 4.12
N LYS A 248 20.18 -28.75 4.14
CA LYS A 248 19.49 -29.49 5.21
C LYS A 248 19.98 -30.95 5.33
N ARG A 249 20.41 -31.60 4.24
CA ARG A 249 21.13 -32.89 4.28
C ARG A 249 22.59 -32.75 4.74
N GLN A 250 23.37 -31.81 4.19
CA GLN A 250 24.80 -31.70 4.48
C GLN A 250 25.11 -31.19 5.91
N ALA A 251 24.21 -30.40 6.51
CA ALA A 251 24.37 -29.91 7.89
C ALA A 251 24.42 -31.06 8.93
N SER A 252 23.85 -32.23 8.61
CA SER A 252 23.90 -33.43 9.47
C SER A 252 25.17 -34.28 9.28
N MET A 253 26.11 -33.88 8.40
CA MET A 253 27.34 -34.64 8.10
C MET A 253 28.64 -33.81 8.19
N ARG A 254 28.56 -32.52 8.49
CA ARG A 254 29.73 -31.67 8.77
C ARG A 254 29.90 -31.53 10.27
N SER A 255 31.15 -31.38 10.76
CA SER A 255 31.38 -30.96 12.15
C SER A 255 30.72 -29.60 12.36
N LEU A 256 29.69 -29.54 13.21
CA LEU A 256 28.88 -28.33 13.36
C LEU A 256 29.70 -27.16 13.93
N SER A 257 30.86 -27.41 14.52
CA SER A 257 31.87 -26.40 14.96
C SER A 257 32.23 -25.33 13.90
N SER A 258 31.96 -25.57 12.62
CA SER A 258 32.31 -24.69 11.49
C SER A 258 31.13 -23.92 10.83
N ILE A 259 29.92 -24.00 11.39
CA ILE A 259 28.70 -23.41 10.83
C ILE A 259 28.60 -21.90 11.13
N SER A 260 28.31 -21.07 10.11
CA SER A 260 28.17 -19.61 10.29
C SER A 260 26.85 -19.21 10.96
N GLU A 261 26.77 -18.00 11.50
CA GLU A 261 25.56 -17.47 12.14
C GLU A 261 24.37 -17.38 11.15
N ALA A 262 24.65 -17.17 9.86
CA ALA A 262 23.66 -17.12 8.80
C ALA A 262 23.12 -18.53 8.45
N ASP A 263 24.01 -19.52 8.34
CA ASP A 263 23.63 -20.93 8.14
C ASP A 263 22.81 -21.45 9.33
N LEU A 264 23.15 -21.04 10.55
CA LEU A 264 22.47 -21.47 11.77
C LEU A 264 20.98 -21.07 11.78
N ASN A 265 20.61 -19.93 11.16
CA ASN A 265 19.21 -19.52 10.98
C ASN A 265 18.39 -20.45 10.07
N LEU A 266 19.06 -21.18 9.15
CA LEU A 266 18.45 -22.15 8.24
C LEU A 266 18.42 -23.57 8.84
N VAL A 267 19.43 -23.90 9.65
CA VAL A 267 19.53 -25.20 10.35
C VAL A 267 18.58 -25.26 11.55
N LEU A 268 18.32 -24.13 12.23
CA LEU A 268 17.34 -24.01 13.33
C LEU A 268 15.88 -23.85 12.86
N GLN A 269 15.50 -24.47 11.73
CA GLN A 269 14.13 -24.53 11.21
C GLN A 269 13.64 -25.98 11.11
N CYS A 270 12.42 -26.23 11.60
CA CYS A 270 11.81 -27.55 11.61
C CYS A 270 11.55 -28.05 10.18
N SER A 271 11.95 -29.29 9.90
CA SER A 271 11.84 -29.88 8.56
C SER A 271 10.39 -30.18 8.12
N ASN A 272 9.44 -30.21 9.07
CA ASN A 272 8.02 -30.44 8.79
C ASN A 272 7.18 -29.15 8.70
N CYS A 273 7.48 -28.12 9.51
CA CYS A 273 6.66 -26.90 9.58
C CYS A 273 7.39 -25.58 9.31
N SER A 274 8.71 -25.61 9.07
CA SER A 274 9.60 -24.43 8.90
C SER A 274 9.62 -23.43 10.06
N GLY A 275 8.91 -23.70 11.16
CA GLY A 275 9.00 -22.93 12.40
C GLY A 275 10.34 -23.13 13.11
N HIS A 276 10.71 -22.20 13.99
CA HIS A 276 11.97 -22.24 14.73
C HIS A 276 12.11 -23.50 15.60
N LEU A 277 13.32 -24.05 15.63
CA LEU A 277 13.71 -25.16 16.49
C LEU A 277 14.29 -24.67 17.80
N ALA A 278 13.94 -25.35 18.90
CA ALA A 278 14.54 -25.18 20.22
C ALA A 278 14.49 -26.53 20.96
N PRO A 279 15.26 -26.70 22.06
CA PRO A 279 15.32 -27.95 22.79
C PRO A 279 13.94 -28.37 23.36
N PRO A 280 13.53 -29.64 23.25
CA PRO A 280 14.20 -30.74 22.54
C PRO A 280 14.01 -30.70 21.01
N ILE A 281 15.10 -30.93 20.27
CA ILE A 281 15.13 -31.00 18.79
C ILE A 281 15.27 -32.47 18.39
N PHE A 282 14.22 -33.05 17.82
CA PHE A 282 14.18 -34.46 17.42
C PHE A 282 14.75 -34.68 16.01
N LEU A 283 15.20 -35.89 15.72
CA LEU A 283 15.69 -36.32 14.41
C LEU A 283 14.73 -37.32 13.74
N CYS A 284 14.67 -37.30 12.42
CA CYS A 284 14.19 -38.46 11.66
C CYS A 284 15.33 -39.43 11.35
N ALA A 285 15.00 -40.64 10.88
CA ALA A 285 15.97 -41.69 10.52
C ALA A 285 17.01 -41.30 9.43
N HIS A 286 16.90 -40.10 8.84
CA HIS A 286 17.85 -39.51 7.89
C HIS A 286 18.46 -38.17 8.37
N GLY A 287 18.41 -37.87 9.67
CA GLY A 287 19.10 -36.71 10.26
C GLY A 287 18.43 -35.34 10.08
N HIS A 288 17.19 -35.28 9.57
CA HIS A 288 16.45 -34.01 9.49
C HIS A 288 15.89 -33.60 10.86
N ASN A 289 16.10 -32.33 11.25
CA ASN A 289 15.67 -31.79 12.53
C ASN A 289 14.16 -31.46 12.57
N ILE A 290 13.49 -31.78 13.69
CA ILE A 290 12.04 -31.73 13.91
C ILE A 290 11.75 -31.07 15.27
N CYS A 291 10.74 -30.20 15.35
CA CYS A 291 10.32 -29.57 16.61
C CYS A 291 9.42 -30.49 17.46
N THR A 292 9.34 -30.23 18.77
CA THR A 292 8.53 -30.99 19.74
C THR A 292 7.06 -31.16 19.35
N SER A 293 6.44 -30.17 18.68
CA SER A 293 5.07 -30.29 18.18
C SER A 293 4.99 -31.29 17.03
N CYS A 294 5.81 -31.13 15.99
CA CYS A 294 5.82 -32.07 14.86
C CYS A 294 6.20 -33.50 15.28
N TYR A 295 7.07 -33.69 16.27
CA TYR A 295 7.36 -35.00 16.86
C TYR A 295 6.14 -35.67 17.51
N ARG A 296 5.23 -34.89 18.09
CA ARG A 296 3.99 -35.37 18.70
C ARG A 296 2.87 -35.58 17.67
N ASP A 297 2.73 -34.63 16.75
CA ASP A 297 1.56 -34.48 15.89
C ASP A 297 1.73 -35.21 14.54
N THR A 298 2.97 -35.53 14.14
CA THR A 298 3.30 -36.27 12.91
C THR A 298 4.29 -37.40 13.21
N ARG A 299 4.21 -38.51 12.48
CA ARG A 299 5.13 -39.65 12.63
C ARG A 299 6.28 -39.68 11.62
N THR A 300 6.15 -38.98 10.49
CA THR A 300 7.10 -39.00 9.38
C THR A 300 7.64 -37.60 9.05
N CYS A 301 8.86 -37.55 8.51
CA CYS A 301 9.50 -36.32 8.06
C CYS A 301 9.00 -35.90 6.68
N SER A 302 8.51 -34.66 6.54
CA SER A 302 7.95 -34.13 5.30
C SER A 302 8.95 -34.07 4.13
N ILE A 303 10.26 -34.05 4.40
CA ILE A 303 11.31 -33.99 3.38
C ILE A 303 11.67 -35.38 2.82
N CYS A 304 11.68 -36.43 3.65
CA CYS A 304 12.19 -37.76 3.25
C CYS A 304 11.22 -38.92 3.53
N GLN A 305 10.00 -38.65 4.01
CA GLN A 305 8.92 -39.59 4.33
C GLN A 305 9.28 -40.71 5.33
N SER A 306 10.44 -40.59 5.99
CA SER A 306 10.94 -41.56 6.96
C SER A 306 10.45 -41.23 8.37
N ASP A 307 10.38 -42.24 9.23
CA ASP A 307 9.93 -42.07 10.61
C ASP A 307 10.77 -41.07 11.40
N ILE A 308 10.09 -40.33 12.28
CA ILE A 308 10.69 -39.46 13.28
C ILE A 308 11.04 -40.32 14.49
N THR A 309 12.29 -40.24 14.94
CA THR A 309 12.83 -41.06 16.03
C THR A 309 12.75 -40.30 17.35
N ALA A 310 12.99 -41.01 18.47
CA ALA A 310 13.16 -40.39 19.78
C ALA A 310 14.57 -39.79 19.99
N GLU A 311 15.45 -39.85 18.98
CA GLU A 311 16.80 -39.30 19.03
C GLU A 311 16.78 -37.76 18.98
N ARG A 312 17.70 -37.13 19.69
CA ARG A 312 17.80 -35.67 19.84
C ARG A 312 19.13 -35.13 19.32
N ASN A 313 19.09 -33.98 18.66
CA ASN A 313 20.27 -33.27 18.18
C ASN A 313 20.86 -32.38 19.28
N GLU A 314 21.48 -32.99 20.29
CA GLU A 314 21.94 -32.27 21.49
C GLU A 314 23.01 -31.19 21.20
N GLU A 315 23.83 -31.34 20.14
CA GLU A 315 24.76 -30.28 19.71
C GLU A 315 24.02 -29.06 19.13
N LEU A 316 22.98 -29.28 18.30
CA LEU A 316 22.16 -28.19 17.79
C LEU A 316 21.29 -27.54 18.89
N GLU A 317 20.86 -28.32 19.89
CA GLU A 317 20.19 -27.81 21.09
C GLU A 317 21.10 -26.87 21.91
N GLY A 318 22.37 -27.25 22.12
CA GLY A 318 23.35 -26.41 22.81
C GLY A 318 23.59 -25.07 22.10
N LYS A 319 23.50 -25.05 20.76
CA LYS A 319 23.56 -23.82 19.96
C LYS A 319 22.27 -23.00 20.04
N ALA A 320 21.12 -23.67 19.93
CA ALA A 320 19.79 -23.07 20.01
C ALA A 320 19.60 -22.24 21.29
N TYR A 321 20.16 -22.71 22.42
CA TYR A 321 20.03 -22.07 23.73
C TYR A 321 20.46 -20.59 23.76
N ASN A 322 21.56 -20.24 23.09
CA ASN A 322 22.11 -18.88 23.05
C ASN A 322 21.81 -18.14 21.72
N TYR A 323 21.02 -18.74 20.81
CA TYR A 323 20.81 -18.16 19.49
C TYR A 323 19.75 -17.05 19.49
N GLN A 324 20.00 -15.97 18.75
CA GLN A 324 19.03 -14.91 18.51
C GLN A 324 18.32 -15.12 17.17
N TYR A 325 17.11 -15.68 17.25
CA TYR A 325 16.26 -16.03 16.13
C TYR A 325 15.73 -14.78 15.44
N SER A 326 15.88 -14.69 14.13
CA SER A 326 15.33 -13.58 13.33
C SER A 326 13.81 -13.70 13.24
N CYS A 327 13.08 -12.58 13.27
CA CYS A 327 11.63 -12.60 13.09
C CYS A 327 11.25 -13.19 11.71
N ILE A 328 10.18 -14.00 11.64
CA ILE A 328 9.62 -14.52 10.36
C ILE A 328 9.16 -13.40 9.41
N ASN A 329 8.90 -12.20 9.95
CA ASN A 329 8.58 -10.98 9.19
C ASN A 329 9.82 -10.14 8.84
N SER A 330 11.04 -10.68 8.99
CA SER A 330 12.29 -10.02 8.55
C SER A 330 12.28 -9.69 7.05
N LYS A 331 11.70 -10.58 6.23
CA LYS A 331 11.37 -10.33 4.80
C LYS A 331 10.52 -9.07 4.55
N HIS A 332 9.78 -8.60 5.55
CA HIS A 332 8.96 -7.38 5.50
C HIS A 332 9.62 -6.20 6.23
N GLY A 333 10.92 -6.29 6.53
CA GLY A 333 11.71 -5.24 7.17
C GLY A 333 11.75 -5.31 8.70
N CYS A 334 11.29 -6.38 9.35
CA CYS A 334 11.39 -6.50 10.80
C CYS A 334 12.85 -6.71 11.25
N PRO A 335 13.46 -5.79 12.04
CA PRO A 335 14.88 -5.86 12.40
C PRO A 335 15.17 -6.71 13.65
N GLN A 336 14.15 -7.37 14.20
CA GLN A 336 14.25 -8.01 15.52
C GLN A 336 14.85 -9.42 15.41
N LYS A 337 15.95 -9.64 16.13
CA LYS A 337 16.47 -10.96 16.51
C LYS A 337 16.29 -11.12 18.03
N LEU A 338 15.74 -12.24 18.50
CA LEU A 338 15.43 -12.47 19.93
C LEU A 338 15.68 -13.93 20.34
N PRO A 339 15.89 -14.23 21.64
CA PRO A 339 15.91 -15.60 22.15
C PRO A 339 14.61 -16.36 21.83
N TYR A 340 14.67 -17.69 21.75
CA TYR A 340 13.49 -18.52 21.40
C TYR A 340 12.27 -18.30 22.34
N GLN A 341 12.52 -18.00 23.62
CA GLN A 341 11.47 -17.73 24.60
C GLN A 341 10.66 -16.47 24.25
N GLU A 342 11.30 -15.47 23.65
CA GLU A 342 10.69 -14.17 23.31
C GLU A 342 10.21 -14.10 21.85
N ILE A 343 10.86 -14.83 20.94
CA ILE A 343 10.59 -14.68 19.49
C ILE A 343 9.14 -15.04 19.12
N ASN A 344 8.52 -15.98 19.82
CA ASN A 344 7.13 -16.37 19.57
C ASN A 344 6.16 -15.25 19.96
N ASP A 345 6.30 -14.69 21.17
CA ASP A 345 5.48 -13.56 21.62
C ASP A 345 5.75 -12.32 20.76
N HIS A 346 6.98 -12.07 20.33
CA HIS A 346 7.29 -11.05 19.34
C HIS A 346 6.54 -11.29 18.02
N GLN A 347 6.57 -12.50 17.46
CA GLN A 347 5.95 -12.80 16.16
C GLN A 347 4.43 -12.63 16.20
N ILE A 348 3.76 -13.06 17.28
CA ILE A 348 2.34 -12.79 17.55
C ILE A 348 2.05 -11.27 17.57
N ASN A 349 3.00 -10.49 18.07
CA ASN A 349 2.86 -9.06 18.32
C ASN A 349 3.51 -8.14 17.26
N CYS A 350 4.08 -8.70 16.20
CA CYS A 350 4.91 -8.00 15.23
C CYS A 350 4.09 -7.02 14.37
N THR A 351 4.53 -5.77 14.25
CA THR A 351 3.88 -4.76 13.40
C THR A 351 4.09 -4.99 11.91
N PHE A 352 5.17 -5.67 11.54
CA PHE A 352 5.54 -6.06 10.16
C PHE A 352 4.82 -7.32 9.67
N CYS A 353 3.77 -7.78 10.36
CA CYS A 353 2.99 -8.94 9.93
C CYS A 353 2.19 -8.66 8.65
N ASP A 354 1.87 -9.74 7.92
CA ASP A 354 0.83 -9.71 6.91
C ASP A 354 -0.55 -9.45 7.52
N TYR A 355 -1.37 -8.69 6.80
CA TYR A 355 -2.80 -8.56 6.99
C TYR A 355 -3.53 -9.23 5.82
N THR A 356 -4.71 -9.78 6.07
CA THR A 356 -5.65 -10.30 5.04
C THR A 356 -6.85 -9.36 4.95
N CYS A 357 -7.30 -9.03 3.74
CA CYS A 357 -8.47 -8.19 3.54
C CYS A 357 -9.73 -8.90 4.11
N PRO A 358 -10.53 -8.22 4.95
CA PRO A 358 -11.69 -8.83 5.60
C PRO A 358 -12.96 -8.82 4.73
N ILE A 359 -12.93 -8.17 3.56
CA ILE A 359 -14.06 -8.11 2.63
C ILE A 359 -14.16 -9.44 1.87
N THR A 360 -15.39 -9.97 1.76
CA THR A 360 -15.69 -11.22 1.06
C THR A 360 -15.26 -11.15 -0.40
N HIS A 361 -14.71 -12.26 -0.91
CA HIS A 361 -14.20 -12.42 -2.29
C HIS A 361 -13.00 -11.54 -2.69
N CYS A 362 -12.49 -10.67 -1.81
CA CYS A 362 -11.31 -9.85 -2.10
C CYS A 362 -10.01 -10.68 -2.17
N GLY A 363 -9.76 -11.53 -1.17
CA GLY A 363 -8.58 -12.40 -1.10
C GLY A 363 -7.21 -11.72 -0.88
N PHE A 364 -7.10 -10.40 -1.03
CA PHE A 364 -5.82 -9.68 -0.92
C PHE A 364 -5.15 -9.89 0.45
N LYS A 365 -3.82 -10.11 0.43
CA LYS A 365 -2.98 -10.29 1.61
C LYS A 365 -1.64 -9.59 1.41
N GLY A 366 -1.15 -8.90 2.44
CA GLY A 366 0.18 -8.29 2.43
C GLY A 366 0.45 -7.43 3.68
N PRO A 367 1.66 -6.84 3.81
CA PRO A 367 2.02 -6.03 4.96
C PRO A 367 1.24 -4.71 5.02
N TYR A 368 1.36 -4.00 6.14
CA TYR A 368 0.53 -2.84 6.50
C TYR A 368 0.37 -1.79 5.38
N LYS A 369 1.47 -1.30 4.78
CA LYS A 369 1.43 -0.23 3.76
C LYS A 369 0.72 -0.65 2.46
N PRO A 370 1.05 -1.80 1.83
CA PRO A 370 0.24 -2.36 0.74
C PRO A 370 -1.22 -2.56 1.10
N MET A 371 -1.54 -3.02 2.32
CA MET A 371 -2.94 -3.15 2.77
C MET A 371 -3.66 -1.78 2.83
N LEU A 372 -3.02 -0.71 3.31
CA LEU A 372 -3.63 0.63 3.27
C LEU A 372 -3.94 1.10 1.85
N CYS A 373 -2.99 0.90 0.92
CA CYS A 373 -3.19 1.25 -0.49
C CYS A 373 -4.33 0.43 -1.12
N HIS A 374 -4.34 -0.88 -0.86
CA HIS A 374 -5.40 -1.77 -1.28
C HIS A 374 -6.79 -1.32 -0.77
N LEU A 375 -6.93 -1.06 0.53
CA LEU A 375 -8.20 -0.63 1.12
C LEU A 375 -8.68 0.71 0.53
N ASN A 376 -7.79 1.71 0.41
CA ASN A 376 -8.14 3.03 -0.12
C ASN A 376 -8.56 3.01 -1.59
N VAL A 377 -8.06 2.08 -2.42
CA VAL A 377 -8.34 2.06 -3.87
C VAL A 377 -9.39 1.01 -4.27
N ILE A 378 -9.43 -0.16 -3.63
CA ILE A 378 -10.42 -1.23 -3.93
C ILE A 378 -11.69 -1.10 -3.09
N HIS A 379 -11.59 -0.56 -1.87
CA HIS A 379 -12.70 -0.44 -0.92
C HIS A 379 -12.96 1.01 -0.50
N SER A 380 -12.78 1.95 -1.44
CA SER A 380 -12.94 3.40 -1.27
C SER A 380 -14.32 3.86 -0.77
N SER A 381 -15.35 3.03 -0.93
CA SER A 381 -16.69 3.25 -0.35
C SER A 381 -16.71 3.15 1.18
N VAL A 382 -15.78 2.39 1.78
CA VAL A 382 -15.68 2.15 3.22
C VAL A 382 -14.71 3.16 3.83
N LYS A 383 -15.18 3.95 4.79
CA LYS A 383 -14.36 5.01 5.40
C LYS A 383 -13.21 4.44 6.21
N LEU A 384 -11.99 4.81 5.83
CA LEU A 384 -10.75 4.50 6.55
C LEU A 384 -10.38 5.64 7.49
N PHE A 385 -10.12 5.32 8.76
CA PHE A 385 -9.68 6.27 9.78
C PHE A 385 -8.31 5.86 10.34
N GLN A 386 -7.36 6.80 10.35
CA GLN A 386 -6.07 6.64 11.05
C GLN A 386 -6.27 6.81 12.57
N SER A 387 -6.96 5.85 13.18
CA SER A 387 -7.47 5.94 14.54
C SER A 387 -7.68 4.54 15.14
N PHE A 388 -7.75 4.47 16.46
CA PHE A 388 -8.19 3.30 17.23
C PHE A 388 -9.65 3.46 17.72
N ILE A 389 -10.38 4.44 17.19
CA ILE A 389 -11.76 4.79 17.57
C ILE A 389 -12.64 4.84 16.31
N ALA A 390 -13.63 3.95 16.22
CA ALA A 390 -14.66 3.94 15.18
C ALA A 390 -15.90 4.73 15.63
N ILE A 391 -16.44 5.57 14.74
CA ILE A 391 -17.60 6.44 15.00
C ILE A 391 -18.64 6.24 13.89
N PHE A 392 -19.76 5.62 14.21
CA PHE A 392 -20.75 5.13 13.23
C PHE A 392 -21.88 6.13 12.90
N GLN A 393 -21.57 7.43 12.86
CA GLN A 393 -22.59 8.49 12.76
C GLN A 393 -23.36 8.51 11.43
N LYS A 394 -22.70 8.15 10.32
CA LYS A 394 -23.27 8.15 8.96
C LYS A 394 -23.01 6.87 8.15
N THR A 395 -22.28 5.89 8.70
CA THR A 395 -21.99 4.59 8.03
C THR A 395 -22.22 3.42 8.99
N GLN A 396 -22.47 2.24 8.43
CA GLN A 396 -22.56 0.98 9.19
C GLN A 396 -21.23 0.23 9.26
N GLU A 397 -20.26 0.63 8.45
CA GLU A 397 -18.93 0.04 8.31
C GLU A 397 -17.84 1.11 8.26
N VAL A 398 -16.68 0.79 8.82
CA VAL A 398 -15.45 1.61 8.79
C VAL A 398 -14.20 0.70 8.86
N PHE A 399 -13.09 1.16 8.32
CA PHE A 399 -11.76 0.65 8.63
C PHE A 399 -11.08 1.52 9.69
N LEU A 400 -10.47 0.89 10.69
CA LEU A 400 -9.54 1.51 11.63
C LEU A 400 -8.12 1.05 11.31
N VAL A 401 -7.20 1.99 11.16
CA VAL A 401 -5.80 1.68 10.84
C VAL A 401 -4.85 2.42 11.77
N ASN A 402 -3.86 1.71 12.29
CA ASN A 402 -2.85 2.24 13.18
C ASN A 402 -1.57 1.40 13.07
N GLU A 403 -0.39 2.00 12.91
CA GLU A 403 0.86 1.23 12.71
C GLU A 403 1.26 0.34 13.90
N LYS A 404 0.79 0.67 15.12
CA LYS A 404 1.12 -0.10 16.34
C LYS A 404 0.10 -1.22 16.60
N LEU A 405 -1.20 -0.91 16.51
CA LEU A 405 -2.29 -1.87 16.74
C LEU A 405 -2.63 -2.73 15.50
N GLY A 406 -2.36 -2.23 14.30
CA GLY A 406 -2.67 -2.86 13.02
C GLY A 406 -3.98 -2.35 12.41
N ILE A 407 -4.63 -3.21 11.61
CA ILE A 407 -5.82 -2.90 10.82
C ILE A 407 -7.02 -3.68 11.36
N PHE A 408 -8.15 -2.98 11.52
CA PHE A 408 -9.44 -3.55 11.91
C PHE A 408 -10.54 -3.11 10.95
N TYR A 409 -11.48 -4.01 10.72
CA TYR A 409 -12.74 -3.72 10.03
C TYR A 409 -13.87 -3.76 11.06
N CYS A 410 -14.52 -2.62 11.26
CA CYS A 410 -15.52 -2.44 12.31
C CYS A 410 -16.88 -2.16 11.68
N THR A 411 -17.90 -2.89 12.11
CA THR A 411 -19.26 -2.78 11.57
C THR A 411 -20.31 -2.80 12.66
N TRP A 412 -21.52 -2.34 12.34
CA TRP A 412 -22.73 -2.74 13.05
C TRP A 412 -23.85 -3.09 12.06
N THR A 413 -24.54 -4.20 12.32
CA THR A 413 -25.69 -4.64 11.53
C THR A 413 -26.89 -4.88 12.43
N GLN A 414 -28.10 -4.66 11.91
CA GLN A 414 -29.31 -5.19 12.53
C GLN A 414 -29.52 -6.63 12.05
N VAL A 415 -29.84 -7.54 12.97
CA VAL A 415 -30.25 -8.92 12.68
C VAL A 415 -31.50 -9.17 13.53
N ASP A 416 -32.61 -9.48 12.88
CA ASP A 416 -33.93 -9.62 13.50
C ASP A 416 -34.26 -8.44 14.46
N ASN A 417 -34.46 -8.75 15.74
CA ASN A 417 -34.77 -7.80 16.83
C ASN A 417 -33.51 -7.36 17.63
N ARG A 418 -32.31 -7.47 17.03
CA ARG A 418 -31.02 -7.25 17.69
C ARG A 418 -30.10 -6.39 16.83
N ILE A 419 -29.15 -5.71 17.45
CA ILE A 419 -28.05 -5.03 16.77
C ILE A 419 -26.73 -5.64 17.22
N VAL A 420 -25.91 -6.03 16.25
CA VAL A 420 -24.62 -6.68 16.43
C VAL A 420 -23.52 -5.74 15.95
N TRP A 421 -22.67 -5.29 16.86
CA TRP A 421 -21.40 -4.63 16.56
C TRP A 421 -20.32 -5.68 16.40
N LYS A 422 -19.43 -5.48 15.42
CA LYS A 422 -18.25 -6.32 15.21
C LYS A 422 -17.00 -5.47 14.99
N ALA A 423 -15.86 -5.96 15.44
CA ALA A 423 -14.53 -5.46 15.10
C ALA A 423 -13.63 -6.66 14.77
N LYS A 424 -13.38 -6.90 13.49
CA LYS A 424 -12.49 -7.96 13.00
C LYS A 424 -11.07 -7.43 12.92
N PHE A 425 -10.11 -8.13 13.52
CA PHE A 425 -8.68 -7.85 13.32
C PHE A 425 -8.22 -8.49 12.01
N CYS A 426 -7.51 -7.75 11.18
CA CYS A 426 -7.09 -8.21 9.85
C CYS A 426 -5.74 -8.94 9.83
N GLY A 427 -4.99 -8.94 10.95
CA GLY A 427 -3.68 -9.57 11.06
C GLY A 427 -3.71 -10.96 11.72
N PRO A 428 -2.59 -11.42 12.31
CA PRO A 428 -2.47 -12.73 12.94
C PRO A 428 -3.53 -13.00 14.01
N LYS A 429 -4.27 -14.12 13.88
CA LYS A 429 -5.33 -14.51 14.82
C LYS A 429 -4.86 -14.66 16.27
N SER A 430 -3.58 -14.94 16.52
CA SER A 430 -3.00 -15.06 17.86
C SER A 430 -2.97 -13.73 18.64
N ARG A 431 -2.94 -12.58 17.96
CA ARG A 431 -2.86 -11.24 18.58
C ARG A 431 -4.14 -10.94 19.37
N LYS A 432 -4.01 -10.23 20.50
CA LYS A 432 -5.12 -9.94 21.44
C LYS A 432 -5.26 -8.43 21.65
N PHE A 433 -6.50 -8.01 21.91
CA PHE A 433 -6.91 -6.61 22.04
C PHE A 433 -8.12 -6.54 22.99
N PHE A 434 -8.36 -5.38 23.57
CA PHE A 434 -9.62 -5.04 24.25
C PHE A 434 -10.45 -4.13 23.36
N CYS A 435 -11.71 -4.47 23.15
CA CYS A 435 -12.63 -3.71 22.32
C CYS A 435 -13.81 -3.25 23.17
N GLU A 436 -14.02 -1.94 23.30
CA GLU A 436 -15.08 -1.33 24.11
C GLU A 436 -16.13 -0.64 23.24
N LEU A 437 -17.41 -0.86 23.55
CA LEU A 437 -18.52 -0.09 22.99
C LEU A 437 -18.97 1.00 23.97
N LYS A 438 -19.01 2.24 23.49
CA LYS A 438 -19.47 3.45 24.20
C LYS A 438 -20.56 4.12 23.36
N PHE A 439 -21.32 5.05 23.95
CA PHE A 439 -22.37 5.80 23.23
C PHE A 439 -22.28 7.30 23.53
N GLN A 440 -22.38 8.14 22.50
CA GLN A 440 -22.29 9.60 22.60
C GLN A 440 -23.57 10.21 23.23
N ARG A 441 -23.67 10.22 24.57
CA ARG A 441 -24.62 11.02 25.36
C ARG A 441 -24.26 11.05 26.85
N LYS A 442 -24.54 12.17 27.54
CA LYS A 442 -24.08 12.50 28.92
C LYS A 442 -24.39 11.46 30.02
N ASN A 443 -25.31 10.53 29.81
CA ASN A 443 -25.81 9.62 30.86
C ASN A 443 -25.27 8.17 30.77
N PHE A 444 -24.67 7.74 29.65
CA PHE A 444 -24.17 6.36 29.51
C PHE A 444 -22.66 6.28 29.84
N LYS A 445 -22.35 6.24 31.14
CA LYS A 445 -20.97 6.37 31.65
C LYS A 445 -20.10 5.09 31.60
N LYS A 446 -20.69 3.90 31.45
CA LYS A 446 -19.96 2.62 31.53
C LYS A 446 -19.73 2.00 30.14
N PRO A 447 -18.48 1.71 29.73
CA PRO A 447 -18.23 0.99 28.49
C PRO A 447 -18.75 -0.46 28.57
N MET A 448 -19.15 -1.01 27.42
CA MET A 448 -19.53 -2.41 27.27
C MET A 448 -18.42 -3.15 26.52
N LEU A 449 -17.72 -4.07 27.17
CA LEU A 449 -16.69 -4.90 26.52
C LEU A 449 -17.33 -5.81 25.46
N LEU A 450 -16.68 -5.93 24.30
CA LEU A 450 -17.02 -6.89 23.25
C LEU A 450 -16.48 -8.28 23.61
N SER A 451 -17.30 -9.32 23.42
CA SER A 451 -16.87 -10.73 23.50
C SER A 451 -16.01 -11.08 22.29
N ARG A 452 -15.00 -11.94 22.46
CA ARG A 452 -14.14 -12.39 21.35
C ARG A 452 -14.65 -13.72 20.76
N CYS A 453 -14.59 -13.85 19.43
CA CYS A 453 -14.77 -15.08 18.68
C CYS A 453 -13.69 -15.14 17.56
N ASP A 454 -12.77 -16.09 17.65
CA ASP A 454 -11.60 -16.23 16.74
C ASP A 454 -10.87 -14.92 16.42
N ASP A 455 -11.11 -14.35 15.23
CA ASP A 455 -10.44 -13.18 14.68
C ASP A 455 -11.27 -11.88 14.77
N TYR A 456 -12.44 -11.94 15.40
CA TYR A 456 -13.28 -10.77 15.64
C TYR A 456 -13.75 -10.66 17.09
N TYR A 457 -14.08 -9.43 17.46
CA TYR A 457 -14.75 -9.06 18.69
C TYR A 457 -16.18 -8.65 18.32
N PHE A 458 -17.17 -8.96 19.15
CA PHE A 458 -18.55 -8.58 18.91
C PHE A 458 -19.30 -8.19 20.18
N LYS A 459 -20.32 -7.34 20.05
CA LYS A 459 -21.33 -7.12 21.08
C LYS A 459 -22.70 -7.16 20.43
N GLU A 460 -23.63 -7.85 21.07
CA GLU A 460 -25.03 -7.86 20.69
C GLU A 460 -25.86 -7.19 21.80
N ILE A 461 -26.87 -6.41 21.40
CA ILE A 461 -27.83 -5.73 22.27
C ILE A 461 -29.21 -5.81 21.60
N SER A 462 -30.28 -6.05 22.35
CA SER A 462 -31.62 -6.13 21.77
C SER A 462 -32.20 -4.74 21.45
N ILE A 463 -33.07 -4.64 20.44
CA ILE A 463 -33.71 -3.36 20.08
C ILE A 463 -34.61 -2.81 21.22
N PRO A 464 -35.35 -3.63 22.00
CA PRO A 464 -36.05 -3.15 23.21
C PRO A 464 -35.10 -2.55 24.25
N GLU A 465 -34.02 -3.25 24.61
CA GLU A 465 -32.99 -2.79 25.56
C GLU A 465 -32.32 -1.48 25.12
N LEU A 466 -32.04 -1.32 23.82
CA LEU A 466 -31.53 -0.05 23.27
C LEU A 466 -32.53 1.10 23.43
N LYS A 467 -33.85 0.84 23.32
CA LYS A 467 -34.90 1.85 23.54
C LYS A 467 -35.02 2.22 25.02
N GLU A 468 -34.98 1.24 25.93
CA GLU A 468 -35.02 1.43 27.38
C GLU A 468 -33.83 2.28 27.86
N LEU A 469 -32.62 1.94 27.41
CA LEU A 469 -31.38 2.68 27.69
C LEU A 469 -31.30 4.03 26.93
N LYS A 470 -32.28 4.34 26.08
CA LYS A 470 -32.37 5.56 25.24
C LYS A 470 -31.16 5.76 24.31
N LEU A 471 -30.55 4.66 23.89
CA LEU A 471 -29.39 4.58 23.02
C LEU A 471 -29.81 4.54 21.53
N LYS A 472 -28.87 4.81 20.63
CA LYS A 472 -29.06 4.68 19.17
C LYS A 472 -27.77 4.15 18.56
N ALA A 473 -27.85 3.15 17.67
CA ALA A 473 -26.66 2.49 17.11
C ALA A 473 -25.72 3.44 16.37
N LYS A 474 -26.26 4.40 15.61
CA LYS A 474 -25.48 5.47 14.96
C LYS A 474 -24.77 6.45 15.91
N HIS A 475 -25.02 6.40 17.22
CA HIS A 475 -24.27 7.18 18.22
C HIS A 475 -23.26 6.30 18.98
N SER A 476 -23.06 5.05 18.56
CA SER A 476 -22.04 4.18 19.12
C SER A 476 -20.64 4.60 18.69
N VAL A 477 -19.70 4.35 19.60
CA VAL A 477 -18.26 4.57 19.44
C VAL A 477 -17.57 3.30 19.90
N LEU A 478 -16.81 2.67 19.01
CA LEU A 478 -16.03 1.48 19.34
C LEU A 478 -14.57 1.88 19.52
N THR A 479 -14.00 1.64 20.70
CA THR A 479 -12.59 1.87 21.03
C THR A 479 -11.83 0.55 20.99
N VAL A 480 -10.68 0.51 20.33
CA VAL A 480 -9.74 -0.62 20.36
C VAL A 480 -8.51 -0.23 21.18
N THR A 481 -8.13 -1.05 22.14
CA THR A 481 -6.88 -0.94 22.91
C THR A 481 -6.16 -2.29 22.93
N ARG A 482 -4.92 -2.31 23.44
CA ARG A 482 -4.08 -3.50 23.52
C ARG A 482 -4.19 -4.16 24.90
#